data_AF-A0AAU0MWS2-F1
#
_entry.id   AF-A0AAU0MWS2-F1
#
_cell.length_a   1.000
_cell.length_b   1.000
_cell.length_c   1.000
_cell.angle_alpha   90.00
_cell.angle_beta   90.00
_cell.angle_gamma   90.00
#
_symmetry.space_group_name_H-M   'P 1'
#
loop_
_entity.id
_entity.type
_entity.pdbx_description
1 polymer ?
#
loop_
_entity_poly.entity_id
_entity_poly.type
_entity_poly.pdbx_seq_one_letter_code
_entity_poly.pdbx_strand_id
1 'polypeptide(L)'
;MKFIHLTPHSAIGNVKRNGIRRGDGRRGRGVYAVPLMMIQRVSHIQTNDCSRIILGDPRSSVTLWKWLANVRSDYPNLAAVTFETNHEHWPGDLYINIGPSIGIEWIKKLTSADIVIEEKNLESVKKAHEQGYWAELAISVLRQSAIGIVLWHLQQAGFRTWARFDDSIEIVFRKPVKASLIDRITPLYRTNKQFKRELER
;
A
#
# COMPACT_ATOMS: atom_id res chain seq x y z
N MET A 1 -10.74 3.40 3.14
CA MET A 1 -9.51 3.02 2.41
C MET A 1 -9.39 1.52 2.48
N LYS A 2 -9.02 0.88 1.37
CA LYS A 2 -8.85 -0.58 1.32
C LYS A 2 -7.36 -0.91 1.40
N PHE A 3 -7.06 -2.13 1.80
CA PHE A 3 -5.72 -2.66 1.94
C PHE A 3 -5.64 -4.00 1.23
N ILE A 4 -4.44 -4.35 0.75
CA ILE A 4 -4.19 -5.66 0.16
C ILE A 4 -3.19 -6.42 1.02
N HIS A 5 -3.53 -7.65 1.37
CA HIS A 5 -2.62 -8.64 1.93
C HIS A 5 -2.45 -9.80 0.93
N LEU A 6 -1.25 -10.36 0.85
CA LEU A 6 -0.98 -11.55 0.02
C LEU A 6 -1.04 -12.81 0.89
N THR A 7 -1.78 -13.80 0.44
CA THR A 7 -1.94 -15.09 1.13
C THR A 7 -1.66 -16.26 0.18
N PRO A 8 -0.99 -17.33 0.62
CA PRO A 8 -0.83 -18.52 -0.21
C PRO A 8 -2.18 -19.20 -0.44
N HIS A 9 -2.34 -19.88 -1.59
CA HIS A 9 -3.58 -20.55 -1.97
C HIS A 9 -4.12 -21.49 -0.88
N SER A 10 -3.24 -22.25 -0.22
CA SER A 10 -3.58 -23.18 0.86
C SER A 10 -4.26 -22.49 2.06
N ALA A 11 -3.97 -21.21 2.29
CA ALA A 11 -4.51 -20.45 3.40
C ALA A 11 -5.84 -19.76 3.10
N ILE A 12 -6.30 -19.71 1.84
CA ILE A 12 -7.53 -19.00 1.45
C ILE A 12 -8.75 -19.48 2.24
N GLY A 13 -8.91 -20.80 2.41
CA GLY A 13 -10.04 -21.38 3.14
C GLY A 13 -10.08 -20.93 4.61
N ASN A 14 -8.90 -20.79 5.23
CA ASN A 14 -8.77 -20.27 6.59
C ASN A 14 -9.04 -18.76 6.64
N VAL A 15 -8.52 -18.00 5.67
CA VAL A 15 -8.77 -16.55 5.55
C VAL A 15 -10.26 -16.25 5.42
N LYS A 16 -10.99 -17.00 4.58
CA LYS A 16 -12.45 -16.85 4.43
C LYS A 16 -13.21 -17.11 5.72
N ARG A 17 -12.79 -18.09 6.52
CA ARG A 17 -13.47 -18.50 7.76
C ARG A 17 -13.12 -17.62 8.96
N ASN A 18 -11.84 -17.29 9.10
CA ASN A 18 -11.27 -16.74 10.33
C ASN A 18 -10.64 -15.35 10.15
N GLY A 19 -10.59 -14.84 8.92
CA GLY A 19 -9.90 -13.60 8.61
C GLY A 19 -8.38 -13.75 8.51
N ILE A 20 -7.67 -12.62 8.48
CA ILE A 20 -6.22 -12.58 8.35
C ILE A 20 -5.58 -12.56 9.74
N ARG A 21 -4.82 -13.62 10.05
CA ARG A 21 -4.07 -13.71 11.31
C ARG A 21 -2.73 -13.00 11.20
N ARG A 22 -2.17 -12.62 12.36
CA ARG A 22 -0.83 -12.03 12.42
C ARG A 22 0.22 -13.09 12.08
N GLY A 23 1.10 -12.77 11.15
CA GLY A 23 2.28 -13.56 10.83
C GLY A 23 3.54 -12.93 11.42
N ASP A 24 4.64 -13.68 11.42
CA ASP A 24 5.95 -13.23 11.87
C ASP A 24 6.79 -12.84 10.65
N GLY A 25 6.75 -11.57 10.29
CA GLY A 25 7.50 -11.02 9.15
C GLY A 25 8.70 -10.18 9.59
N ARG A 26 9.33 -9.50 8.62
CA ARG A 26 10.56 -8.71 8.85
C ARG A 26 10.41 -7.56 9.87
N ARG A 27 9.19 -7.08 10.12
CA ARG A 27 8.85 -6.00 11.08
C ARG A 27 8.22 -6.55 12.37
N GLY A 28 8.44 -7.83 12.64
CA GLY A 28 7.86 -8.57 13.75
C GLY A 28 6.43 -9.05 13.47
N ARG A 29 5.67 -9.28 14.54
CA ARG A 29 4.35 -9.89 14.44
C ARG A 29 3.29 -8.88 13.99
N GLY A 30 2.57 -9.19 12.91
CA GLY A 30 1.50 -8.33 12.39
C GLY A 30 0.82 -8.85 11.13
N VAL A 31 -0.18 -8.10 10.66
CA VAL A 31 -0.79 -8.28 9.33
C VAL A 31 -0.12 -7.30 8.38
N TYR A 32 0.66 -7.84 7.46
CA TYR A 32 1.39 -7.09 6.45
C TYR A 32 0.47 -6.80 5.27
N ALA A 33 0.40 -5.53 4.88
CA ALA A 33 -0.47 -5.10 3.81
C ALA A 33 0.08 -3.89 3.08
N VAL A 34 -0.59 -3.55 1.99
CA VAL A 34 -0.30 -2.38 1.17
C VAL A 34 -1.56 -1.52 1.07
N PRO A 35 -1.51 -0.20 1.35
CA PRO A 35 -2.66 0.67 1.21
C PRO A 35 -3.04 0.83 -0.27
N LEU A 36 -4.33 0.64 -0.58
CA LEU A 36 -4.86 0.96 -1.89
C LEU A 36 -5.16 2.45 -1.99
N MET A 37 -4.49 3.10 -2.94
CA MET A 37 -4.73 4.49 -3.29
C MET A 37 -5.16 4.64 -4.73
N MET A 38 -6.09 5.56 -4.95
CA MET A 38 -6.34 6.11 -6.27
C MET A 38 -5.34 7.25 -6.50
N ILE A 39 -4.58 7.19 -7.60
CA ILE A 39 -3.63 8.23 -7.97
C ILE A 39 -4.28 9.14 -9.01
N GLN A 40 -4.14 10.45 -8.85
CA GLN A 40 -4.61 11.43 -9.82
C GLN A 40 -3.86 11.23 -11.16
N ARG A 41 -4.59 10.93 -12.24
CA ARG A 41 -4.05 11.03 -13.60
C ARG A 41 -4.11 12.48 -14.02
N VAL A 42 -2.95 13.07 -14.30
CA VAL A 42 -2.90 14.26 -15.15
C VAL A 42 -3.02 13.76 -16.58
N SER A 43 -4.24 13.68 -17.10
CA SER A 43 -4.41 13.74 -18.54
C SER A 43 -4.13 15.17 -18.94
N HIS A 44 -3.15 15.39 -19.83
CA HIS A 44 -3.06 16.65 -20.58
C HIS A 44 -4.32 16.75 -21.46
N ILE A 45 -5.43 17.18 -20.88
CA ILE A 45 -6.59 17.65 -21.63
C ILE A 45 -6.40 19.16 -21.71
N GLN A 46 -5.88 19.62 -22.84
CA GLN A 46 -6.11 21.00 -23.26
C GLN A 46 -7.62 21.13 -23.50
N THR A 47 -8.39 21.66 -22.57
CA THR A 47 -9.65 22.38 -22.88
C THR A 47 -10.17 23.11 -21.64
N ASN A 48 -10.58 24.36 -21.88
CA ASN A 48 -10.91 25.44 -20.96
C ASN A 48 -12.18 25.26 -20.09
N ASP A 49 -12.57 24.04 -19.69
CA ASP A 49 -13.80 23.84 -18.92
C ASP A 49 -13.55 23.09 -17.60
N CYS A 50 -13.44 23.87 -16.51
CA CYS A 50 -13.21 23.43 -15.14
C CYS A 50 -14.43 22.78 -14.44
N SER A 51 -15.51 22.43 -15.15
CA SER A 51 -16.80 22.13 -14.51
C SER A 51 -17.19 20.64 -14.44
N ARG A 52 -16.35 19.72 -14.96
CA ARG A 52 -16.65 18.28 -14.87
C ARG A 52 -15.42 17.46 -14.46
N ILE A 53 -15.29 17.25 -13.15
CA ILE A 53 -14.35 16.28 -12.57
C ILE A 53 -14.96 14.89 -12.74
N ILE A 54 -14.52 14.16 -13.76
CA ILE A 54 -14.81 12.73 -13.91
C ILE A 54 -13.68 11.95 -13.24
N LEU A 55 -13.99 11.24 -12.17
CA LEU A 55 -13.04 10.40 -11.44
C LEU A 55 -12.84 9.06 -12.17
N GLY A 56 -11.65 8.85 -12.73
CA GLY A 56 -11.17 7.56 -13.27
C GLY A 56 -9.67 7.66 -13.56
N ASP A 57 -8.81 6.64 -13.53
CA ASP A 57 -8.86 5.19 -13.37
C ASP A 57 -7.42 4.81 -12.92
N PRO A 58 -7.18 3.87 -11.98
CA PRO A 58 -5.83 3.36 -11.72
C PRO A 58 -5.14 2.92 -13.02
N ARG A 59 -3.81 3.05 -13.12
CA ARG A 59 -3.07 2.12 -14.01
C ARG A 59 -3.45 0.73 -13.51
N SER A 60 -4.32 0.07 -14.27
CA SER A 60 -5.29 -0.94 -13.83
C SER A 60 -4.92 -1.73 -12.59
N SER A 61 -5.91 -2.08 -11.77
CA SER A 61 -5.76 -3.11 -10.74
C SER A 61 -4.89 -4.29 -11.24
N VAL A 62 -5.00 -4.68 -12.51
CA VAL A 62 -4.16 -5.68 -13.19
C VAL A 62 -2.64 -5.42 -13.15
N THR A 63 -2.15 -4.19 -13.23
CA THR A 63 -0.70 -3.88 -13.13
C THR A 63 -0.22 -4.07 -11.71
N LEU A 64 -0.95 -3.54 -10.71
CA LEU A 64 -0.69 -3.78 -9.30
C LEU A 64 -0.79 -5.29 -8.99
N TRP A 65 -1.75 -6.00 -9.57
CA TRP A 65 -1.95 -7.44 -9.39
C TRP A 65 -0.88 -8.29 -10.04
N LYS A 66 -0.51 -8.02 -11.29
CA LYS A 66 0.60 -8.70 -11.99
C LYS A 66 1.91 -8.50 -11.25
N TRP A 67 2.09 -7.31 -10.70
CA TRP A 67 3.28 -6.96 -9.96
C TRP A 67 3.30 -7.62 -8.57
N LEU A 68 2.21 -7.56 -7.79
CA LEU A 68 2.04 -8.31 -6.54
C LEU A 68 2.20 -9.84 -6.73
N ALA A 69 1.82 -10.35 -7.91
CA ALA A 69 2.00 -11.77 -8.28
C ALA A 69 3.45 -12.14 -8.64
N ASN A 70 4.26 -11.16 -9.08
CA ASN A 70 5.67 -11.34 -9.42
C ASN A 70 6.61 -11.11 -8.22
N VAL A 71 6.07 -10.74 -7.06
CA VAL A 71 6.83 -10.57 -5.82
C VAL A 71 7.43 -11.92 -5.45
N ARG A 72 8.72 -11.89 -5.09
CA ARG A 72 9.62 -13.00 -4.68
C ARG A 72 9.06 -13.82 -3.51
N SER A 73 7.94 -14.49 -3.73
CA SER A 73 7.36 -15.40 -2.77
C SER A 73 7.85 -16.79 -3.10
N ASP A 74 8.44 -17.47 -2.12
CA ASP A 74 8.76 -18.90 -2.22
C ASP A 74 7.49 -19.76 -2.38
N TYR A 75 6.30 -19.16 -2.24
CA TYR A 75 5.02 -19.82 -2.39
C TYR A 75 4.53 -19.75 -3.83
N PRO A 76 4.53 -20.87 -4.57
CA PRO A 76 3.81 -20.94 -5.83
C PRO A 76 2.31 -20.75 -5.55
N ASN A 77 1.67 -19.87 -6.30
CA ASN A 77 0.23 -19.61 -6.28
C ASN A 77 -0.27 -18.78 -5.08
N LEU A 78 -0.24 -17.46 -5.25
CA LEU A 78 -0.77 -16.49 -4.28
C LEU A 78 -2.21 -16.07 -4.60
N ALA A 79 -2.93 -15.61 -3.58
CA ALA A 79 -4.14 -14.85 -3.71
C ALA A 79 -4.00 -13.52 -2.98
N ALA A 80 -4.61 -12.50 -3.54
CA ALA A 80 -4.71 -11.23 -2.88
C ALA A 80 -6.01 -11.10 -2.12
N VAL A 81 -5.91 -10.65 -0.88
CA VAL A 81 -7.01 -10.40 0.04
C VAL A 81 -7.16 -8.89 0.15
N THR A 82 -8.21 -8.34 -0.44
CA THR A 82 -8.60 -6.94 -0.26
C THR A 82 -9.49 -6.85 0.98
N PHE A 83 -9.16 -5.95 1.90
CA PHE A 83 -9.88 -5.77 3.16
C PHE A 83 -9.96 -4.31 3.58
N GLU A 84 -10.84 -4.03 4.52
CA GLU A 84 -10.98 -2.74 5.19
C GLU A 84 -10.52 -2.83 6.65
N THR A 85 -10.31 -1.69 7.29
CA THR A 85 -9.94 -1.60 8.70
C THR A 85 -10.99 -0.86 9.49
N ASN A 86 -11.06 -1.15 10.79
CA ASN A 86 -11.83 -0.37 11.77
C ASN A 86 -10.88 0.35 12.75
N HIS A 87 -11.44 1.05 13.74
CA HIS A 87 -10.67 1.79 14.75
C HIS A 87 -9.71 0.90 15.57
N GLU A 88 -10.00 -0.39 15.75
CA GLU A 88 -9.18 -1.32 16.54
C GLU A 88 -7.80 -1.62 15.90
N HIS A 89 -7.66 -1.38 14.60
CA HIS A 89 -6.43 -1.66 13.86
C HIS A 89 -5.40 -0.53 13.96
N TRP A 90 -5.78 0.60 14.57
CA TRP A 90 -4.93 1.78 14.70
C TRP A 90 -4.36 1.90 16.12
N PRO A 91 -3.10 2.36 16.27
CA PRO A 91 -2.19 2.80 15.22
C PRO A 91 -1.66 1.65 14.33
N GLY A 92 -1.37 1.96 13.08
CA GLY A 92 -0.75 1.06 12.11
C GLY A 92 0.64 1.54 11.73
N ASP A 93 1.59 0.63 11.57
CA ASP A 93 2.99 0.99 11.31
C ASP A 93 3.24 1.01 9.80
N LEU A 94 3.38 2.21 9.24
CA LEU A 94 3.64 2.47 7.83
C LEU A 94 5.15 2.63 7.60
N TYR A 95 5.69 1.83 6.70
CA TYR A 95 7.09 1.84 6.29
C TYR A 95 7.17 2.34 4.86
N ILE A 96 8.00 3.35 4.62
CA ILE A 96 8.15 3.98 3.31
C ILE A 96 9.63 4.04 2.96
N ASN A 97 10.05 3.41 1.86
CA ASN A 97 11.41 3.56 1.35
C ASN A 97 11.46 4.78 0.43
N ILE A 98 12.27 5.76 0.81
CA ILE A 98 12.31 7.08 0.18
C ILE A 98 13.71 7.31 -0.38
N GLY A 99 13.78 7.65 -1.66
CA GLY A 99 15.01 8.06 -2.31
C GLY A 99 15.44 9.48 -1.92
N PRO A 100 16.75 9.79 -1.99
CA PRO A 100 17.31 11.07 -1.55
C PRO A 100 16.71 12.27 -2.31
N SER A 101 16.32 12.10 -3.58
CA SER A 101 15.78 13.17 -4.43
C SER A 101 14.40 13.68 -3.99
N ILE A 102 13.66 12.91 -3.19
CA ILE A 102 12.34 13.29 -2.67
C ILE A 102 12.49 14.06 -1.35
N GLY A 103 13.54 13.74 -0.60
CA GLY A 103 13.77 14.27 0.74
C GLY A 103 12.66 13.90 1.74
N ILE A 104 12.70 14.57 2.89
CA ILE A 104 11.77 14.34 4.01
C ILE A 104 11.05 15.61 4.48
N GLU A 105 11.24 16.72 3.78
CA GLU A 105 10.68 18.04 4.15
C GLU A 105 9.14 18.04 4.15
N TRP A 106 8.53 17.17 3.33
CA TRP A 106 7.08 16.98 3.29
C TRP A 106 6.49 16.49 4.61
N ILE A 107 7.29 15.86 5.49
CA ILE A 107 6.85 15.42 6.83
C ILE A 107 6.46 16.61 7.70
N LYS A 108 7.09 17.78 7.53
CA LYS A 108 6.76 18.99 8.29
C LYS A 108 5.33 19.48 8.04
N LYS A 109 4.67 19.00 6.97
CA LYS A 109 3.27 19.31 6.63
C LYS A 109 2.28 18.40 7.35
N LEU A 110 2.75 17.39 8.07
CA LEU A 110 1.94 16.43 8.80
C LEU A 110 1.80 16.85 10.26
N THR A 111 0.65 16.55 10.87
CA THR A 111 0.38 16.88 12.27
C THR A 111 0.67 15.70 13.20
N SER A 112 0.99 15.98 14.46
CA SER A 112 1.16 14.95 15.51
C SER A 112 -0.14 14.21 15.84
N ALA A 113 -1.30 14.78 15.48
CA ALA A 113 -2.59 14.10 15.60
C ALA A 113 -2.80 13.02 14.52
N ASP A 114 -1.99 13.04 13.45
CA ASP A 114 -2.09 12.09 12.34
C ASP A 114 -1.05 10.98 12.42
N ILE A 115 0.17 11.32 12.85
CA ILE A 115 1.32 10.42 12.80
C ILE A 115 2.29 10.61 13.97
N VAL A 116 3.08 9.57 14.24
CA VAL A 116 4.24 9.60 15.12
C VAL A 116 5.44 9.04 14.36
N ILE A 117 6.58 9.73 14.45
CA ILE A 117 7.86 9.28 13.87
C ILE A 117 8.90 9.36 14.98
N GLU A 118 9.61 8.27 15.22
CA GLU A 118 10.73 8.26 16.17
C GLU A 118 11.87 9.17 15.67
N GLU A 119 12.37 10.05 16.54
CA GLU A 119 13.43 11.00 16.18
C GLU A 119 14.67 10.31 15.62
N LYS A 120 15.07 9.18 16.21
CA LYS A 120 16.18 8.35 15.74
C LYS A 120 15.95 7.81 14.32
N ASN A 121 14.71 7.43 13.98
CA ASN A 121 14.39 6.97 12.63
C ASN A 121 14.52 8.13 11.63
N LEU A 122 13.98 9.30 11.97
CA LEU A 122 14.07 10.49 11.13
C LEU A 122 15.52 10.93 10.90
N GLU A 123 16.35 10.93 11.95
CA GLU A 123 17.78 11.28 11.85
C GLU A 123 18.55 10.28 10.99
N SER A 124 18.24 8.97 11.10
CA SER A 124 18.86 7.94 10.27
C SER A 124 18.55 8.13 8.79
N VAL A 125 17.30 8.48 8.46
CA VAL A 125 16.89 8.79 7.08
C VAL A 125 17.60 10.04 6.56
N LYS A 126 17.70 11.11 7.37
CA LYS A 126 18.46 12.32 7.00
C LYS A 126 19.89 12.01 6.62
N LYS A 127 20.62 11.30 7.49
CA LYS A 127 22.02 10.92 7.27
C LYS A 127 22.19 10.09 5.99
N ALA A 128 21.29 9.16 5.73
CA ALA A 128 21.33 8.36 4.50
C ALA A 128 21.07 9.22 3.25
N HIS A 129 20.12 10.16 3.31
CA HIS A 129 19.83 11.07 2.20
C HIS A 129 20.97 12.05 1.91
N GLU A 130 21.65 12.56 2.93
CA GLU A 130 22.87 13.38 2.79
C GLU A 130 23.99 12.65 2.03
N GLN A 131 24.02 11.32 2.14
CA GLN A 131 24.96 10.45 1.44
C GLN A 131 24.45 9.95 0.08
N GLY A 132 23.26 10.39 -0.35
CA GLY A 132 22.66 9.97 -1.63
C GLY A 132 22.07 8.56 -1.63
N TYR A 133 21.79 7.98 -0.46
CA TYR A 133 21.20 6.65 -0.34
C TYR A 133 19.69 6.68 -0.14
N TRP A 134 19.04 5.58 -0.55
CA TRP A 134 17.66 5.29 -0.19
C TRP A 134 17.58 4.89 1.28
N ALA A 135 16.52 5.28 1.95
CA ALA A 135 16.32 4.93 3.35
C ALA A 135 14.85 4.71 3.67
N GLU A 136 14.61 3.82 4.64
CA GLU A 136 13.28 3.54 5.14
C GLU A 136 12.89 4.50 6.27
N LEU A 137 11.78 5.19 6.05
CA LEU A 137 11.06 5.96 7.04
C LEU A 137 9.96 5.10 7.68
N ALA A 138 10.00 4.95 8.99
CA ALA A 138 8.96 4.28 9.77
C ALA A 138 8.05 5.32 10.43
N ILE A 139 6.75 5.20 10.19
CA ILE A 139 5.72 6.13 10.65
C ILE A 139 4.60 5.33 11.34
N SER A 140 4.32 5.59 12.60
CA SER A 140 3.09 5.09 13.23
C SER A 140 1.94 6.02 12.88
N VAL A 141 1.00 5.51 12.09
CA VAL A 141 -0.17 6.26 11.64
C VAL A 141 -1.33 6.03 12.60
N LEU A 142 -1.90 7.10 13.13
CA LEU A 142 -2.85 7.03 14.25
C LEU A 142 -4.30 6.74 13.80
N ARG A 143 -4.62 6.93 12.52
CA ARG A 143 -5.96 6.73 11.97
C ARG A 143 -5.94 6.49 10.47
N GLN A 144 -6.99 5.85 9.95
CA GLN A 144 -7.10 5.51 8.53
C GLN A 144 -6.97 6.72 7.59
N SER A 145 -7.58 7.86 7.93
CA SER A 145 -7.52 9.08 7.11
C SER A 145 -6.11 9.66 7.00
N ALA A 146 -5.29 9.48 8.04
CA ALA A 146 -3.93 10.00 8.07
C ALA A 146 -3.02 9.31 7.03
N ILE A 147 -3.28 8.05 6.67
CA ILE A 147 -2.55 7.39 5.56
C ILE A 147 -2.74 8.16 4.26
N GLY A 148 -3.98 8.55 3.95
CA GLY A 148 -4.27 9.32 2.75
C GLY A 148 -3.51 10.64 2.71
N ILE A 149 -3.41 11.32 3.85
CA ILE A 149 -2.68 12.59 4.01
C ILE A 149 -1.17 12.36 3.79
N VAL A 150 -0.58 11.39 4.48
CA VAL A 150 0.85 11.02 4.35
C VAL A 150 1.20 10.75 2.89
N LEU A 151 0.43 9.87 2.26
CA LEU A 151 0.73 9.43 0.91
C LEU A 151 0.45 10.51 -0.15
N TRP A 152 -0.53 11.39 0.09
CA TRP A 152 -0.75 12.56 -0.75
C TRP A 152 0.45 13.51 -0.70
N HIS A 153 0.92 13.89 0.50
CA HIS A 153 2.09 14.76 0.64
C HIS A 153 3.36 14.15 0.04
N LEU A 154 3.56 12.85 0.23
CA LEU A 154 4.66 12.11 -0.37
C LEU A 154 4.60 12.17 -1.91
N GLN A 155 3.42 11.99 -2.51
CA GLN A 155 3.24 12.14 -3.96
C GLN A 155 3.51 13.56 -4.44
N GLN A 156 3.05 14.58 -3.70
CA GLN A 156 3.33 15.99 -4.03
C GLN A 156 4.82 16.32 -3.94
N ALA A 157 5.59 15.61 -3.11
CA ALA A 157 7.04 15.71 -3.04
C ALA A 157 7.77 15.02 -4.20
N GLY A 158 7.03 14.47 -5.18
CA GLY A 158 7.61 13.82 -6.36
C GLY A 158 7.82 12.32 -6.19
N PHE A 159 7.31 11.71 -5.11
CA PHE A 159 7.31 10.26 -5.00
C PHE A 159 6.41 9.67 -6.08
N ARG A 160 7.04 8.91 -6.97
CA ARG A 160 6.34 8.20 -8.03
C ARG A 160 6.47 6.72 -7.76
N THR A 161 5.33 6.06 -7.66
CA THR A 161 5.23 4.61 -7.56
C THR A 161 5.52 3.95 -8.91
N TRP A 162 6.78 3.98 -9.34
CA TRP A 162 7.25 3.21 -10.50
C TRP A 162 7.83 1.87 -10.04
N ALA A 163 7.45 0.79 -10.74
CA ALA A 163 7.99 -0.57 -10.74
C ALA A 163 8.21 -1.35 -9.41
N ARG A 164 8.27 -0.73 -8.22
CA ARG A 164 8.64 -1.36 -6.93
C ARG A 164 7.86 -0.78 -5.74
N PHE A 165 6.53 -0.91 -5.75
CA PHE A 165 5.65 -0.35 -4.71
C PHE A 165 5.81 -1.03 -3.32
N ASP A 166 6.24 -2.28 -3.20
CA ASP A 166 6.34 -3.10 -1.98
C ASP A 166 7.68 -2.89 -1.28
N ASP A 167 8.73 -2.68 -2.07
CA ASP A 167 10.00 -2.16 -1.61
C ASP A 167 9.84 -0.74 -1.04
N SER A 168 8.76 -0.04 -1.39
CA SER A 168 8.62 1.39 -1.13
C SER A 168 7.49 1.79 -0.20
N ILE A 169 6.41 1.02 -0.05
CA ILE A 169 5.32 1.30 0.89
C ILE A 169 4.75 -0.03 1.43
N GLU A 170 4.81 -0.21 2.74
CA GLU A 170 4.25 -1.35 3.47
C GLU A 170 3.55 -0.83 4.74
N ILE A 171 2.41 -1.42 5.11
CA ILE A 171 1.78 -1.17 6.41
C ILE A 171 1.63 -2.47 7.20
N VAL A 172 1.87 -2.39 8.51
CA VAL A 172 1.74 -3.49 9.44
C VAL A 172 0.69 -3.16 10.49
N PHE A 173 -0.37 -3.96 10.53
CA PHE A 173 -1.38 -3.89 11.59
C PHE A 173 -1.06 -4.86 12.73
N ARG A 174 -1.09 -4.37 13.97
CA ARG A 174 -0.78 -5.16 15.18
C ARG A 174 -1.93 -6.06 15.63
N LYS A 175 -3.12 -5.89 15.06
CA LYS A 175 -4.32 -6.71 15.30
C LYS A 175 -4.67 -7.54 14.06
N PRO A 176 -5.26 -8.74 14.24
CA PRO A 176 -5.75 -9.54 13.12
C PRO A 176 -6.95 -8.87 12.45
N VAL A 177 -7.14 -9.15 11.16
CA VAL A 177 -8.29 -8.66 10.38
C VAL A 177 -9.40 -9.70 10.44
N LYS A 178 -10.59 -9.31 10.92
CA LYS A 178 -11.76 -10.20 10.99
C LYS A 178 -12.26 -10.55 9.58
N ALA A 179 -12.84 -11.75 9.41
CA ALA A 179 -13.38 -12.18 8.12
C ALA A 179 -14.45 -11.22 7.55
N SER A 180 -15.23 -10.59 8.43
CA SER A 180 -16.24 -9.60 8.07
C SER A 180 -15.69 -8.31 7.45
N LEU A 181 -14.39 -8.05 7.58
CA LEU A 181 -13.72 -6.89 6.99
C LEU A 181 -13.06 -7.22 5.64
N ILE A 182 -13.13 -8.48 5.20
CA ILE A 182 -12.60 -8.91 3.90
C ILE A 182 -13.65 -8.61 2.82
N ASP A 183 -13.25 -7.79 1.86
CA ASP A 183 -14.07 -7.41 0.71
C ASP A 183 -13.96 -8.45 -0.42
N ARG A 184 -12.73 -8.85 -0.76
CA ARG A 184 -12.49 -9.73 -1.90
C ARG A 184 -11.25 -10.58 -1.72
N ILE A 185 -11.28 -11.81 -2.21
CA ILE A 185 -10.10 -12.65 -2.39
C ILE A 185 -9.95 -12.95 -3.88
N THR A 186 -8.84 -12.52 -4.47
CA THR A 186 -8.53 -12.66 -5.90
C THR A 186 -7.34 -13.59 -6.07
N PRO A 187 -7.55 -14.86 -6.47
CA PRO A 187 -6.47 -15.75 -6.91
C PRO A 187 -5.61 -15.11 -8.00
N LEU A 188 -4.28 -15.14 -7.83
CA LEU A 188 -3.33 -14.61 -8.81
C LEU A 188 -2.81 -15.70 -9.78
N TYR A 189 -3.05 -16.98 -9.47
CA TYR A 189 -2.42 -18.11 -10.17
C TYR A 189 -3.11 -18.62 -11.44
N ARG A 190 -4.33 -18.16 -11.80
CA ARG A 190 -5.04 -18.68 -12.99
C ARG A 190 -5.89 -17.68 -13.81
N THR A 191 -6.02 -16.43 -13.41
CA THR A 191 -7.07 -15.53 -13.92
C THR A 191 -6.53 -14.34 -14.71
N ASN A 192 -6.02 -14.61 -15.93
CA ASN A 192 -6.04 -13.61 -17.01
C ASN A 192 -5.95 -14.17 -18.44
N LYS A 193 -5.83 -15.48 -18.64
CA LYS A 193 -5.95 -16.07 -19.99
C LYS A 193 -7.42 -16.34 -20.39
N GLN A 194 -8.24 -16.88 -19.48
CA GLN A 194 -9.65 -17.18 -19.77
C GLN A 194 -10.52 -15.92 -19.76
N PHE A 195 -10.39 -15.06 -18.74
CA PHE A 195 -11.16 -13.81 -18.63
C PHE A 195 -10.88 -12.81 -19.77
N LYS A 196 -9.64 -12.77 -20.30
CA LYS A 196 -9.33 -11.98 -21.51
C LYS A 196 -9.93 -12.58 -22.79
N ARG A 197 -9.94 -13.91 -22.91
CA ARG A 197 -10.50 -14.60 -24.09
C ARG A 197 -12.02 -14.47 -24.20
N GLU A 198 -12.72 -14.26 -23.09
CA GLU A 198 -14.17 -14.06 -23.06
C GLU A 198 -14.60 -12.60 -23.32
N LEU A 199 -13.73 -11.62 -23.04
CA LEU A 199 -14.00 -10.19 -23.30
C LEU A 199 -13.57 -9.73 -24.72
N GLU A 200 -12.69 -10.49 -25.38
CA GLU A 200 -12.24 -10.26 -26.77
C GLU A 200 -13.08 -11.04 -27.81
N ARG A 201 -14.14 -11.73 -27.38
CA ARG A 201 -15.18 -12.34 -28.23
C ARG A 201 -16.46 -11.52 -28.16
#